data_AF-A0A6P2E941-F1
#
_entry.id   AF-A0A6P2E941-F1
#
_cell.length_a   1.000
_cell.length_b   1.000
_cell.length_c   1.000
_cell.angle_alpha   90.00
_cell.angle_beta   90.00
_cell.angle_gamma   90.00
#
_symmetry.space_group_name_H-M   'P 1'
#
loop_
_entity.id
_entity.type
_entity.pdbx_description
1 polymer ?
#
loop_
_entity_poly.entity_id
_entity_poly.type
_entity_poly.pdbx_seq_one_letter_code
_entity_poly.pdbx_strand_id
1 'polypeptide(L)'
;MKTRLVLGAHAAAAMILTCIPASGQSMQQADSPIASEQLESDYRVIAARCGTPAFEKAFTRRSKAAVAAGLVVKGRDPVAVEKNITALRRNPIVLVSASADCPARLAQLNELLKSRNGLIKAAHERGAARGSR
;
A
#
# COMPACT_ATOMS: atom_id res chain seq x y z
N MET A 1 52.24 36.12 -34.00
CA MET A 1 52.11 37.19 -32.99
C MET A 1 50.63 37.31 -32.59
N LYS A 2 50.32 37.33 -31.28
CA LYS A 2 49.25 38.10 -30.57
C LYS A 2 47.79 38.09 -31.11
N THR A 3 46.68 37.96 -30.37
CA THR A 3 46.33 37.81 -28.92
C THR A 3 44.78 37.77 -28.78
N ARG A 4 44.28 37.02 -27.77
CA ARG A 4 43.19 37.27 -26.78
C ARG A 4 41.72 37.56 -27.23
N LEU A 5 40.71 36.78 -26.79
CA LEU A 5 39.92 36.80 -25.50
C LEU A 5 38.80 37.89 -25.54
N VAL A 6 37.46 37.65 -25.41
CA VAL A 6 36.66 37.55 -24.15
C VAL A 6 35.12 37.66 -24.39
N LEU A 7 34.34 36.90 -23.58
CA LEU A 7 32.95 37.05 -23.04
C LEU A 7 31.73 37.48 -23.88
N GLY A 8 30.61 36.77 -23.61
CA GLY A 8 29.25 37.32 -23.64
C GLY A 8 28.22 36.34 -23.07
N ALA A 9 27.84 36.53 -21.81
CA ALA A 9 26.87 35.73 -21.06
C ALA A 9 25.44 36.23 -21.27
N HIS A 10 24.48 35.34 -21.56
CA HIS A 10 23.06 35.60 -21.29
C HIS A 10 22.38 34.31 -20.80
N ALA A 11 22.19 34.23 -19.48
CA ALA A 11 21.31 33.29 -18.84
C ALA A 11 19.86 33.78 -19.02
N ALA A 12 19.07 33.07 -19.82
CA ALA A 12 17.62 33.25 -19.86
C ALA A 12 16.99 32.35 -18.78
N ALA A 13 16.58 32.97 -17.67
CA ALA A 13 15.79 32.32 -16.63
C ALA A 13 14.36 32.10 -17.14
N ALA A 14 14.09 30.89 -17.66
CA ALA A 14 12.72 30.45 -17.92
C ALA A 14 12.10 29.96 -16.59
N MET A 15 11.14 30.71 -16.05
CA MET A 15 10.28 30.25 -14.97
C MET A 15 9.37 29.14 -15.51
N ILE A 16 9.77 27.89 -15.33
CA ILE A 16 8.90 26.74 -15.56
C ILE A 16 7.99 26.60 -14.34
N LEU A 17 6.78 27.14 -14.46
CA LEU A 17 5.66 26.83 -13.58
C LEU A 17 5.22 25.39 -13.88
N THR A 18 5.94 24.39 -13.35
CA THR A 18 5.49 23.01 -13.39
C THR A 18 4.38 22.83 -12.36
N CYS A 19 3.13 22.76 -12.82
CA CYS A 19 2.06 22.13 -12.06
C CYS A 19 2.53 20.71 -11.70
N ILE A 20 2.78 20.46 -10.43
CA ILE A 20 3.06 19.11 -9.92
C ILE A 20 1.75 18.32 -10.13
N PRO A 21 1.69 17.33 -11.04
CA PRO A 21 0.55 16.43 -11.05
C PRO A 21 0.52 15.77 -9.68
N ALA A 22 -0.62 15.84 -8.99
CA ALA A 22 -0.83 15.15 -7.73
C ALA A 22 -0.44 13.68 -7.92
N SER A 23 0.73 13.32 -7.39
CA SER A 23 1.26 11.98 -7.48
C SER A 23 0.19 11.04 -6.97
N GLY A 24 -0.34 10.19 -7.85
CA GLY A 24 -0.97 8.96 -7.44
C GLY A 24 -0.03 8.34 -6.42
N GLN A 25 -0.51 8.13 -5.21
CA GLN A 25 0.26 7.49 -4.16
C GLN A 25 0.59 6.09 -4.65
N SER A 26 1.72 5.99 -5.36
CA SER A 26 2.49 4.77 -5.48
C SER A 26 2.49 4.19 -4.07
N MET A 27 1.96 2.99 -3.90
CA MET A 27 2.02 2.27 -2.64
C MET A 27 3.50 2.09 -2.31
N GLN A 28 4.05 3.11 -1.66
CA GLN A 28 5.41 3.13 -1.16
C GLN A 28 5.45 1.95 -0.21
N GLN A 29 6.31 1.00 -0.53
CA GLN A 29 6.73 -0.07 0.36
C GLN A 29 6.85 0.54 1.76
N ALA A 30 6.00 0.10 2.68
CA ALA A 30 6.13 0.52 4.06
C ALA A 30 7.48 -0.01 4.56
N ASP A 31 8.49 0.86 4.61
CA ASP A 31 9.85 0.53 5.06
C ASP A 31 9.89 0.20 6.56
N SER A 32 8.80 0.44 7.29
CA SER A 32 8.63 0.07 8.70
C SER A 32 7.51 -0.96 8.89
N PRO A 33 7.70 -1.98 9.75
CA PRO A 33 6.65 -2.92 10.15
C PRO A 33 5.35 -2.25 10.60
N ILE A 34 5.45 -1.13 11.32
CA ILE A 34 4.29 -0.38 11.82
C ILE A 34 3.51 0.24 10.65
N ALA A 35 4.20 0.74 9.63
CA ALA A 35 3.56 1.32 8.46
C ALA A 35 2.83 0.24 7.64
N SER A 36 3.36 -0.97 7.55
CA SER A 36 2.68 -2.10 6.90
C SER A 36 1.44 -2.55 7.68
N GLU A 37 1.53 -2.62 9.00
CA GLU A 37 0.39 -2.92 9.88
C GLU A 37 -0.70 -1.84 9.79
N GLN A 38 -0.31 -0.57 9.71
CA GLN A 38 -1.24 0.55 9.52
C GLN A 38 -1.94 0.49 8.17
N LEU A 39 -1.19 0.26 7.08
CA LEU A 39 -1.76 0.11 5.73
C LEU A 39 -2.77 -1.03 5.68
N GLU A 40 -2.46 -2.17 6.27
CA GLU A 40 -3.38 -3.31 6.30
C GLU A 40 -4.66 -2.99 7.08
N SER A 41 -4.52 -2.27 8.20
CA SER A 41 -5.65 -1.76 8.97
C SER A 41 -6.53 -0.83 8.13
N ASP A 42 -5.92 0.11 7.42
CA ASP A 42 -6.64 1.07 6.57
C ASP A 42 -7.39 0.37 5.44
N TYR A 43 -6.79 -0.63 4.80
CA TYR A 43 -7.47 -1.40 3.77
C TYR A 43 -8.70 -2.13 4.30
N ARG A 44 -8.64 -2.70 5.51
CA ARG A 44 -9.80 -3.33 6.17
C ARG A 44 -10.90 -2.30 6.46
N VAL A 45 -10.53 -1.10 6.91
CA VAL A 45 -11.49 -0.01 7.15
C VAL A 45 -12.13 0.46 5.86
N ILE A 46 -11.34 0.64 4.79
CA ILE A 46 -11.83 1.01 3.46
C ILE A 46 -12.78 -0.06 2.93
N ALA A 47 -12.45 -1.35 3.08
CA ALA A 47 -13.31 -2.46 2.68
C ALA A 47 -14.66 -2.43 3.40
N ALA A 48 -14.67 -2.14 4.70
CA ALA A 48 -15.90 -2.02 5.49
C ALA A 48 -16.72 -0.76 5.17
N ARG A 49 -16.05 0.34 4.78
CA ARG A 49 -16.70 1.63 4.48
C ARG A 49 -17.30 1.66 3.08
N CYS A 50 -16.58 1.12 2.09
CA CYS A 50 -16.94 1.22 0.68
C CYS A 50 -17.47 -0.07 0.09
N GLY A 51 -17.15 -1.21 0.69
CA GLY A 51 -17.55 -2.51 0.17
C GLY A 51 -18.96 -2.91 0.58
N THR A 52 -19.49 -3.93 -0.09
CA THR A 52 -20.65 -4.66 0.41
C THR A 52 -20.24 -5.52 1.61
N PRO A 53 -21.18 -5.95 2.48
CA PRO A 53 -20.87 -6.85 3.59
C PRO A 53 -20.19 -8.15 3.15
N ALA A 54 -20.56 -8.67 1.97
CA ALA A 54 -19.91 -9.84 1.38
C ALA A 54 -18.46 -9.55 0.97
N PHE A 55 -18.21 -8.38 0.36
CA PHE A 55 -16.86 -7.95 0.00
C PHE A 55 -15.98 -7.76 1.24
N GLU A 56 -16.46 -7.06 2.26
CA GLU A 56 -15.72 -6.84 3.52
C GLU A 56 -15.28 -8.18 4.14
N LYS A 57 -16.22 -9.13 4.25
CA LYS A 57 -15.94 -10.45 4.81
C LYS A 57 -14.90 -11.21 3.98
N ALA A 58 -15.02 -11.18 2.66
CA ALA A 58 -14.06 -11.82 1.77
C ALA A 58 -12.68 -11.17 1.85
N PHE A 59 -12.61 -9.84 1.81
CA PHE A 59 -11.38 -9.06 1.93
C PHE A 59 -10.69 -9.33 3.26
N THR A 60 -11.41 -9.24 4.37
CA THR A 60 -10.88 -9.49 5.72
C THR A 60 -10.28 -10.89 5.83
N ARG A 61 -10.96 -11.91 5.28
CA ARG A 61 -10.41 -13.28 5.25
C ARG A 61 -9.09 -13.36 4.49
N ARG A 62 -9.00 -12.72 3.32
CA ARG A 62 -7.78 -12.71 2.49
C ARG A 62 -6.65 -11.89 3.12
N SER A 63 -7.00 -10.78 3.75
CA SER A 63 -6.08 -9.95 4.53
C SER A 63 -5.46 -10.74 5.68
N LYS A 64 -6.27 -11.47 6.47
CA LYS A 64 -5.76 -12.36 7.53
C LYS A 64 -4.85 -13.47 6.99
N ALA A 65 -5.21 -14.05 5.84
CA ALA A 65 -4.35 -15.04 5.18
C ALA A 65 -3.01 -14.44 4.72
N ALA A 66 -2.99 -13.18 4.27
CA ALA A 66 -1.76 -12.46 3.93
C ALA A 66 -0.88 -12.21 5.17
N VAL A 67 -1.47 -11.88 6.31
CA VAL A 67 -0.75 -11.75 7.59
C VAL A 67 -0.17 -13.08 8.04
N ALA A 68 -0.96 -14.16 8.01
CA ALA A 68 -0.51 -15.51 8.33
C ALA A 68 0.63 -16.00 7.41
N ALA A 69 0.59 -15.59 6.14
CA ALA A 69 1.64 -15.86 5.17
C ALA A 69 2.90 -14.97 5.31
N GLY A 70 2.91 -14.03 6.26
CA GLY A 70 4.01 -13.08 6.46
C GLY A 70 4.17 -12.07 5.32
N LEU A 71 3.11 -11.83 4.54
CA LEU A 71 3.12 -10.90 3.39
C LEU A 71 2.92 -9.45 3.81
N VAL A 72 2.40 -9.20 5.01
CA VAL A 72 2.22 -7.85 5.57
C VAL A 72 3.50 -7.43 6.31
N VAL A 73 3.96 -8.27 7.24
CA VAL A 73 5.24 -8.10 7.92
C VAL A 73 5.98 -9.44 7.92
N LYS A 74 7.15 -9.46 7.30
CA LYS A 74 7.96 -10.68 7.18
C LYS A 74 8.65 -10.99 8.52
N GLY A 75 8.63 -12.26 8.91
CA GLY A 75 9.41 -12.76 10.06
C GLY A 75 8.86 -12.35 11.43
N ARG A 76 7.65 -11.78 11.50
CA ARG A 76 6.95 -11.50 12.76
C ARG A 76 5.86 -12.52 13.03
N ASP A 77 5.56 -12.71 14.31
CA ASP A 77 4.45 -13.55 14.75
C ASP A 77 3.12 -13.03 14.20
N PRO A 78 2.39 -13.84 13.40
CA PRO A 78 1.12 -13.41 12.81
C PRO A 78 0.06 -13.00 13.83
N VAL A 79 0.04 -13.60 15.03
CA VAL A 79 -0.94 -13.26 16.08
C VAL A 79 -0.67 -11.87 16.62
N ALA A 80 0.58 -11.54 16.92
CA ALA A 80 0.99 -10.20 17.31
C ALA A 80 0.70 -9.15 16.21
N VAL A 81 0.97 -9.49 14.95
CA VAL A 81 0.67 -8.61 13.80
C VAL A 81 -0.83 -8.35 13.68
N GLU A 82 -1.69 -9.38 13.78
CA GLU A 82 -3.16 -9.21 13.75
C GLU A 82 -3.67 -8.33 14.91
N LYS A 83 -3.11 -8.51 16.11
CA LYS A 83 -3.44 -7.68 17.27
C LYS A 83 -3.10 -6.21 17.00
N ASN A 84 -1.92 -5.94 16.46
CA ASN A 84 -1.50 -4.58 16.12
C ASN A 84 -2.37 -3.95 15.04
N ILE A 85 -2.64 -4.67 13.94
CA ILE A 85 -3.54 -4.19 12.87
C ILE A 85 -4.91 -3.79 13.44
N THR A 86 -5.45 -4.61 14.35
CA THR A 86 -6.74 -4.32 15.00
C THR A 86 -6.67 -3.06 15.87
N ALA A 87 -5.57 -2.86 16.59
CA ALA A 87 -5.35 -1.67 17.43
C ALA A 87 -5.13 -0.38 16.61
N LEU A 88 -4.61 -0.50 15.39
CA LEU A 88 -4.32 0.63 14.49
C LEU A 88 -5.54 1.09 13.67
N ARG A 89 -6.76 0.65 14.01
CA ARG A 89 -7.97 0.99 13.25
C ARG A 89 -8.28 2.48 13.36
N ARG A 90 -8.20 3.18 12.23
CA ARG A 90 -8.51 4.62 12.15
C ARG A 90 -9.99 4.88 11.87
N ASN A 91 -10.42 6.12 12.12
CA ASN A 91 -11.76 6.58 11.79
C ASN A 91 -12.00 6.49 10.27
N PRO A 92 -13.07 5.81 9.80
CA PRO A 92 -13.34 5.65 8.37
C PRO A 92 -13.44 6.96 7.58
N ILE A 93 -13.93 8.05 8.21
CA ILE A 93 -14.11 9.36 7.56
C ILE A 93 -12.75 9.97 7.17
N VAL A 94 -11.68 9.65 7.92
CA VAL A 94 -10.32 10.12 7.63
C VAL A 94 -9.73 9.42 6.40
N LEU A 95 -10.15 8.18 6.13
CA LEU A 95 -9.64 7.37 5.01
C LEU A 95 -10.46 7.57 3.73
N VAL A 96 -11.76 7.74 3.88
CA VAL A 96 -12.72 7.97 2.79
C VAL A 96 -13.70 9.04 3.25
N SER A 97 -13.43 10.27 2.87
CA SER A 97 -14.23 11.44 3.24
C SER A 97 -15.52 11.52 2.44
N ALA A 98 -15.49 11.20 1.14
CA ALA A 98 -16.66 11.21 0.27
C ALA A 98 -16.98 9.81 -0.27
N SER A 99 -18.26 9.46 -0.31
CA SER A 99 -18.73 8.18 -0.88
C SER A 99 -18.41 8.06 -2.38
N ALA A 100 -18.22 9.18 -3.09
CA ALA A 100 -17.82 9.21 -4.49
C ALA A 100 -16.42 8.60 -4.73
N ASP A 101 -15.56 8.54 -3.71
CA ASP A 101 -14.22 7.95 -3.80
C ASP A 101 -14.24 6.41 -3.70
N CYS A 102 -15.35 5.83 -3.25
CA CYS A 102 -15.44 4.40 -2.99
C CYS A 102 -15.15 3.49 -4.19
N PRO A 103 -15.61 3.78 -5.43
CA PRO A 103 -15.27 2.96 -6.59
C PRO A 103 -13.75 2.86 -6.82
N ALA A 104 -13.03 3.98 -6.72
CA ALA A 104 -11.57 3.99 -6.88
C ALA A 104 -10.87 3.21 -5.77
N ARG A 105 -11.34 3.36 -4.52
CA ARG A 105 -10.80 2.61 -3.38
C ARG A 105 -11.04 1.11 -3.50
N LEU A 106 -12.23 0.69 -3.93
CA LEU A 106 -12.52 -0.72 -4.18
C LEU A 106 -11.69 -1.29 -5.34
N ALA A 107 -11.44 -0.52 -6.39
CA ALA A 107 -10.55 -0.94 -7.46
C ALA A 107 -9.12 -1.20 -6.92
N GLN A 108 -8.59 -0.29 -6.09
CA GLN A 108 -7.30 -0.48 -5.42
C GLN A 108 -7.26 -1.76 -4.57
N LEU A 109 -8.31 -2.02 -3.78
CA LEU A 109 -8.37 -3.23 -2.95
C LEU A 109 -8.45 -4.51 -3.79
N ASN A 110 -9.15 -4.49 -4.93
CA ASN A 110 -9.20 -5.63 -5.83
C ASN A 110 -7.84 -5.94 -6.46
N GLU A 111 -7.09 -4.91 -6.88
CA GLU A 111 -5.72 -5.11 -7.38
C GLU A 111 -4.77 -5.66 -6.29
N LEU A 112 -4.92 -5.18 -5.05
CA LEU A 112 -4.20 -5.73 -3.91
C LEU A 112 -4.53 -7.22 -3.69
N LEU A 113 -5.80 -7.61 -3.79
CA LEU A 113 -6.20 -9.01 -3.66
C LEU A 113 -5.63 -9.88 -4.80
N LYS A 114 -5.67 -9.38 -6.04
CA LYS A 114 -5.11 -10.07 -7.22
C LYS A 114 -3.61 -10.34 -7.05
N SER A 115 -2.84 -9.32 -6.66
CA SER A 115 -1.38 -9.46 -6.46
C SER A 115 -1.04 -10.44 -5.34
N ARG A 116 -1.83 -10.48 -4.25
CA ARG A 116 -1.58 -11.35 -3.10
C ARG A 116 -2.03 -12.80 -3.30
N ASN A 117 -3.03 -13.08 -4.14
CA ASN A 117 -3.63 -14.41 -4.21
C ASN A 117 -2.61 -15.50 -4.61
N GLY A 118 -1.72 -15.20 -5.56
CA GLY A 118 -0.63 -16.11 -5.94
C GLY A 118 0.41 -16.29 -4.82
N LEU A 119 0.76 -15.21 -4.14
CA LEU A 119 1.74 -15.21 -3.04
C LEU A 119 1.26 -15.98 -1.81
N ILE A 120 -0.03 -15.87 -1.47
CA ILE A 120 -0.65 -16.62 -0.37
C ILE A 120 -0.60 -18.12 -0.67
N LYS A 121 -0.96 -18.52 -1.91
CA LYS A 121 -0.89 -19.93 -2.32
C LYS A 121 0.53 -20.48 -2.20
N ALA A 122 1.52 -19.76 -2.76
CA ALA A 122 2.92 -20.16 -2.69
C ALA A 122 3.48 -20.17 -1.25
N ALA A 123 3.03 -19.27 -0.37
CA ALA A 123 3.40 -19.29 1.04
C ALA A 123 2.84 -20.52 1.76
N HIS A 124 1.60 -20.91 1.47
CA HIS A 124 0.99 -22.09 2.07
C HIS A 124 1.70 -23.38 1.66
N GLU A 125 2.01 -23.54 0.37
CA GLU A 125 2.77 -24.70 -0.14
C GLU A 125 4.15 -24.81 0.51
N ARG A 126 4.86 -23.68 0.67
CA ARG A 126 6.15 -23.64 1.38
C ARG A 126 6.05 -23.94 2.87
N GLY A 127 4.95 -23.55 3.52
CA GLY A 127 4.68 -23.86 4.93
C GLY A 127 4.41 -25.35 5.12
N ALA A 128 3.57 -25.93 4.25
CA ALA A 128 3.28 -27.37 4.25
C ALA A 128 4.54 -28.21 4.04
N ALA A 129 5.42 -27.81 3.12
CA ALA A 129 6.69 -28.51 2.86
C ALA A 129 7.70 -28.44 4.03
N ARG A 130 7.61 -27.41 4.89
CA ARG A 130 8.49 -27.28 6.08
C ARG A 130 7.94 -28.02 7.30
N GLY A 131 6.63 -28.12 7.45
CA GLY A 131 6.00 -28.85 8.57
C GLY A 131 6.01 -30.38 8.42
N SER A 132 6.47 -30.90 7.28
CA SER A 132 6.58 -32.33 6.99
C SER A 132 8.00 -32.90 7.18
N ARG A 133 8.92 -32.10 7.74
CA ARG A 133 10.27 -32.50 8.21
C ARG A 133 10.35 -32.40 9.72
#